data_AF-E7QYR8-F1
#
_entry.id   AF-E7QYR8-F1
#
_cell.length_a   1.000
_cell.length_b   1.000
_cell.length_c   1.000
_cell.angle_alpha   90.00
_cell.angle_beta   90.00
_cell.angle_gamma   90.00
#
_symmetry.space_group_name_H-M   'P 1'
#
loop_
_entity.id
_entity.type
_entity.pdbx_description
1 polymer ?
#
loop_
_entity_poly.entity_id
_entity_poly.type
_entity_poly.pdbx_seq_one_letter_code
_entity_poly.pdbx_strand_id
1 'polypeptide(L)' 'MTTLSFDDEGVDVVYEGTEFRLSKDLIEEATGKSYYDVTDHQVLRIVEKDPAIGGQARRIGDILR' A
#
# COMPACT_ATOMS: atom_id res chain seq x y z
N MET A 1 7.61 -12.05 4.05
CA MET A 1 8.17 -11.05 3.12
C MET A 1 7.01 -10.52 2.33
N THR A 2 6.66 -9.25 2.53
CA THR A 2 5.47 -8.64 1.93
C THR A 2 5.92 -7.84 0.72
N THR A 3 5.32 -8.08 -0.43
CA THR A 3 5.59 -7.33 -1.66
C THR A 3 4.38 -6.49 -2.00
N LEU A 4 4.61 -5.19 -2.23
CA LEU A 4 3.60 -4.27 -2.72
C LEU A 4 3.97 -3.82 -4.13
N SER A 5 3.03 -3.95 -5.06
CA SER A 5 3.12 -3.40 -6.41
C SER A 5 2.04 -2.34 -6.57
N PHE A 6 2.43 -1.12 -6.94
CA PHE A 6 1.53 0.03 -7.02
C PHE A 6 1.21 0.32 -8.49
N ASP A 7 -0.06 0.57 -8.79
CA ASP A 7 -0.54 1.09 -10.07
C ASP A 7 -1.55 2.24 -9.86
N ASP A 8 -2.09 2.82 -10.94
CA ASP A 8 -3.05 3.94 -10.88
C ASP A 8 -4.44 3.56 -10.33
N GLU A 9 -4.77 2.27 -10.33
CA GLU A 9 -6.06 1.72 -9.93
C GLU A 9 -6.04 1.05 -8.54
N GLY A 10 -4.86 0.80 -7.97
CA GLY A 10 -4.70 0.20 -6.65
C GLY A 10 -3.32 -0.44 -6.41
N VAL A 11 -3.28 -1.33 -5.42
CA VAL A 11 -2.05 -2.00 -4.98
C VAL A 11 -2.25 -3.51 -4.98
N ASP A 12 -1.42 -4.21 -5.74
CA ASP A 12 -1.32 -5.66 -5.65
C ASP A 12 -0.38 -6.04 -4.49
N VAL A 13 -0.88 -6.89 -3.62
CA VAL A 13 -0.24 -7.28 -2.37
C VAL A 13 0.03 -8.77 -2.40
N VAL A 14 1.27 -9.15 -2.12
CA VAL A 14 1.66 -10.53 -1.84
C VAL A 14 2.07 -10.63 -0.38
N TYR A 15 1.22 -11.25 0.43
CA TYR A 15 1.44 -11.46 1.87
C TYR A 15 1.36 -12.95 2.21
N GLU A 16 2.43 -13.51 2.79
CA GLU A 16 2.51 -14.93 3.17
C GLU A 16 2.11 -15.93 2.05
N GLY A 17 2.38 -15.59 0.80
CA GLY A 17 2.01 -16.41 -0.37
C GLY A 17 0.54 -16.27 -0.81
N THR A 18 -0.21 -15.37 -0.17
CA THR A 18 -1.54 -14.95 -0.60
C THR A 18 -1.43 -13.68 -1.43
N GLU A 19 -1.95 -13.73 -2.65
CA GLU A 19 -2.01 -12.60 -3.56
C GLU A 19 -3.41 -12.00 -3.56
N PHE A 20 -3.52 -10.70 -3.33
CA PHE A 20 -4.78 -9.99 -3.40
C PHE A 20 -4.55 -8.53 -3.81
N ARG A 21 -5.60 -7.90 -4.32
CA ARG A 21 -5.57 -6.51 -4.76
C ARG A 21 -6.35 -5.63 -3.80
N LEU A 22 -5.71 -4.58 -3.33
CA LEU A 22 -6.36 -3.47 -2.65
C LEU A 22 -6.73 -2.43 -3.71
N SER A 23 -8.03 -2.22 -3.92
CA SER A 23 -8.48 -1.16 -4.81
C SER A 23 -8.12 0.21 -4.25
N LYS A 24 -7.89 1.16 -5.15
CA LYS A 24 -7.72 2.57 -4.82
C LYS A 24 -8.78 3.06 -3.83
N ASP A 25 -10.06 2.83 -4.12
CA ASP A 25 -11.17 3.29 -3.28
C ASP A 25 -11.09 2.74 -1.85
N LEU A 26 -10.71 1.46 -1.69
CA LEU A 26 -10.57 0.82 -0.38
C LEU A 26 -9.41 1.44 0.41
N ILE A 27 -8.30 1.76 -0.27
CA ILE A 27 -7.15 2.42 0.36
C ILE A 27 -7.52 3.85 0.78
N GLU A 28 -8.23 4.59 -0.06
CA GLU A 28 -8.70 5.95 0.24
C GLU A 28 -9.66 5.95 1.42
N GLU A 29 -10.60 5.02 1.46
CA GLU A 29 -11.55 4.84 2.57
C GLU A 29 -10.84 4.46 3.88
N ALA A 30 -9.91 3.49 3.82
CA ALA A 30 -9.18 3.01 4.98
C ALA A 30 -8.22 4.06 5.57
N THR A 31 -7.66 4.93 4.73
CA THR A 31 -6.67 5.94 5.16
C THR A 31 -7.26 7.34 5.34
N GLY A 32 -8.45 7.60 4.79
CA GLY A 32 -9.06 8.93 4.75
C GLY A 32 -8.27 9.95 3.91
N LYS A 33 -7.43 9.48 2.97
CA LYS A 33 -6.55 10.31 2.13
C LYS A 33 -6.71 9.94 0.67
N SER A 34 -6.34 10.87 -0.22
CA SER A 34 -6.19 10.56 -1.64
C SER A 34 -5.12 9.49 -1.83
N TYR A 35 -5.36 8.55 -2.73
CA TYR A 35 -4.49 7.41 -3.01
C TYR A 35 -3.04 7.82 -3.28
N TYR A 36 -2.83 8.87 -4.06
CA TYR A 36 -1.49 9.37 -4.39
C TYR A 36 -0.74 9.97 -3.18
N ASP A 37 -1.47 10.39 -2.13
CA ASP A 37 -0.91 10.93 -0.88
C ASP A 37 -0.71 9.85 0.19
N VAL A 38 -1.22 8.64 -0.02
CA VAL A 38 -0.98 7.49 0.86
C VAL A 38 0.48 7.03 0.70
N THR A 39 1.07 6.56 1.79
CA THR A 39 2.41 5.96 1.76
C THR A 39 2.37 4.44 1.69
N ASP A 40 3.42 3.84 1.12
CA ASP A 40 3.67 2.40 1.15
C ASP A 40 3.54 1.80 2.56
N HIS A 41 4.00 2.53 3.58
CA HIS A 41 3.88 2.13 4.98
C HIS A 41 2.43 2.12 5.48
N GLN A 42 1.60 3.07 5.03
CA GLN A 42 0.18 3.08 5.37
C GLN A 42 -0.55 1.89 4.72
N VAL A 43 -0.22 1.56 3.46
CA VAL A 43 -0.78 0.38 2.79
C VAL A 43 -0.34 -0.91 3.48
N LEU A 44 0.95 -1.03 3.84
CA LEU A 44 1.46 -2.15 4.64
C LEU A 44 0.66 -2.32 5.94
N ARG A 45 0.33 -1.24 6.63
CA ARG A 45 -0.46 -1.28 7.87
C ARG A 45 -1.92 -1.74 7.69
N ILE A 46 -2.47 -1.65 6.48
CA ILE A 46 -3.81 -2.20 6.16
C ILE A 46 -3.72 -3.73 6.08
N VAL A 47 -2.62 -4.25 5.55
CA VAL A 47 -2.38 -5.69 5.34
C VAL A 47 -1.89 -6.37 6.61
N GLU A 48 -0.89 -5.77 7.25
CA GLU A 48 -0.14 -6.31 8.38
C GLU A 48 -0.16 -5.30 9.53
N LYS A 49 -0.67 -5.71 10.70
CA LYS A 49 -0.82 -4.80 11.85
C LYS A 49 0.49 -4.25 12.39
N ASP A 50 1.57 -5.02 12.28
CA ASP A 50 2.91 -4.63 12.75
C ASP A 50 3.96 -5.04 11.71
N PRO A 51 4.00 -4.37 10.55
CA PRO A 51 4.95 -4.72 9.52
C PRO A 51 6.37 -4.42 10.01
N ALA A 52 7.34 -5.23 9.60
CA ALA A 52 8.75 -4.89 9.74
C ALA A 52 9.10 -3.77 8.76
N ILE A 53 8.72 -2.54 9.12
CA ILE A 53 8.92 -1.35 8.32
C ILE A 53 10.40 -0.92 8.45
N GLY A 54 11.14 -1.01 7.35
CA GLY A 54 12.49 -0.47 7.23
C GLY A 54 12.57 0.64 6.19
N GLY A 55 13.38 1.68 6.47
CA GLY A 55 13.60 2.79 5.54
C GLY A 55 12.67 4.00 5.76
N GLN A 56 12.57 4.87 4.74
CA GLN A 56 11.71 6.05 4.76
C GLN A 56 10.39 5.75 4.02
N ALA A 57 9.28 6.19 4.59
CA ALA A 57 7.98 6.12 3.94
C ALA A 57 7.97 6.93 2.64
N ARG A 58 7.45 6.34 1.57
CA ARG A 58 7.31 6.99 0.25
C ARG A 58 5.85 7.02 -0.15
N ARG A 59 5.42 8.14 -0.73
CA ARG A 59 4.04 8.28 -1.23
C ARG A 59 3.86 7.48 -2.50
N ILE A 60 2.65 6.96 -2.71
CA ILE A 60 2.30 6.23 -3.94
C ILE A 60 2.50 7.10 -5.17
N GLY A 61 2.12 8.38 -5.12
CA GLY A 61 2.36 9.32 -6.23
C GLY A 61 3.84 9.59 -6.53
N ASP A 62 4.73 9.39 -5.55
CA ASP A 62 6.18 9.48 -5.76
C ASP A 62 6.76 8.14 -6.30
N ILE A 63 6.05 7.01 -6.11
CA ILE A 63 6.44 5.68 -6.59
C ILE A 63 6.02 5.44 -8.04
N LEU A 64 4.84 5.95 -8.44
CA LEU A 64 4.29 5.83 -9.79
C LEU A 64 4.95 6.76 -10.83
N ARG A 65 6.00 7.50 -10.44
CA ARG A 65 6.56 8.62 -11.21
C ARG A 65 7.86 8.28 -11.93
#